data_AF-A0A845DZV5-F1
#
_entry.id   AF-A0A845DZV5-F1
#
_cell.length_a   1.000
_cell.length_b   1.000
_cell.length_c   1.000
_cell.angle_alpha   90.00
_cell.angle_beta   90.00
_cell.angle_gamma   90.00
#
_symmetry.space_group_name_H-M   'P 1'
#
loop_
_entity.id
_entity.type
_entity.pdbx_description
1 polymer ?
#
loop_
_entity_poly.entity_id
_entity_poly.type
_entity_poly.pdbx_seq_one_letter_code
_entity_poly.pdbx_strand_id
1 'polypeptide(L)' 'MQKAITVHYQSDKKNNVSELNQLLQEGWKVVSQSPVGLVPMVSSLVILEKN' A
#
# COMPACT_ATOMS: atom_id res chain seq x y z
N MET A 1 11.64 11.52 -3.84
CA MET A 1 11.14 11.29 -2.46
C MET A 1 10.61 9.87 -2.33
N GLN A 2 10.74 9.25 -1.14
CA GLN A 2 10.24 7.90 -0.85
C GLN A 2 9.21 7.89 0.28
N LYS A 3 8.19 7.03 0.16
CA LYS A 3 7.18 6.79 1.20
C LYS A 3 6.88 5.30 1.31
N ALA A 4 6.72 4.79 2.52
CA ALA A 4 6.29 3.41 2.78
C ALA A 4 4.92 3.42 3.46
N ILE A 5 3.99 2.59 2.99
CA ILE A 5 2.65 2.42 3.58
C ILE A 5 2.32 0.94 3.73
N THR A 6 1.58 0.58 4.78
CA THR A 6 0.93 -0.73 4.85
C THR A 6 -0.45 -0.62 4.23
N VAL A 7 -0.74 -1.43 3.22
CA VAL A 7 -2.03 -1.51 2.56
C VAL A 7 -2.78 -2.73 3.06
N HIS A 8 -3.99 -2.53 3.57
CA HIS A 8 -4.90 -3.58 4.01
C HIS A 8 -6.02 -3.78 2.99
N TYR A 9 -6.26 -5.03 2.59
CA TYR A 9 -7.20 -5.46 1.56
C TYR A 9 -8.45 -6.17 2.12
N GLN A 10 -8.60 -6.29 3.45
CA GLN A 10 -9.78 -6.94 4.06
C GLN A 10 -11.01 -6.06 3.93
N SER A 11 -12.17 -6.64 3.57
CA SER A 11 -13.45 -5.92 3.51
C SER A 11 -14.00 -5.55 4.90
N ASP A 12 -13.75 -6.40 5.89
CA ASP A 12 -14.41 -6.33 7.20
C ASP A 12 -13.60 -5.55 8.26
N LYS A 13 -12.33 -5.29 7.96
CA LYS A 13 -11.46 -4.37 8.72
C LYS A 13 -11.13 -3.17 7.85
N LYS A 14 -10.77 -2.05 8.48
CA LYS A 14 -10.38 -0.78 7.84
C LYS A 14 -9.41 -1.03 6.67
N ASN A 15 -9.89 -1.01 5.43
CA ASN A 15 -9.04 -1.01 4.23
C ASN A 15 -8.57 0.42 3.95
N ASN A 16 -7.40 0.55 3.34
CA ASN A 16 -6.83 1.85 2.97
C ASN A 16 -6.33 1.83 1.51
N VAL A 17 -6.99 1.05 0.67
CA VAL A 17 -6.74 1.02 -0.78
C VAL A 17 -6.99 2.40 -1.40
N SER A 18 -7.94 3.16 -0.88
CA SER A 18 -8.20 4.55 -1.28
C SER A 18 -7.00 5.47 -1.08
N GLU A 19 -6.25 5.30 0.02
CA GLU A 19 -5.03 6.07 0.29
C GLU A 19 -3.94 5.77 -0.75
N LEU A 20 -3.72 4.49 -1.06
CA LEU A 20 -2.80 4.10 -2.14
C LEU A 20 -3.23 4.74 -3.46
N ASN A 21 -4.51 4.62 -3.83
CA ASN A 21 -5.02 5.16 -5.09
C ASN A 21 -4.85 6.68 -5.19
N GLN A 22 -5.07 7.42 -4.10
CA GLN A 22 -4.84 8.86 -4.08
C GLN A 22 -3.36 9.19 -4.34
N LEU A 23 -2.42 8.48 -3.71
CA LEU A 23 -0.99 8.69 -3.94
C LEU A 23 -0.62 8.40 -5.41
N LEU A 24 -1.20 7.36 -6.02
CA LEU A 24 -0.98 7.09 -7.44
C LEU A 24 -1.51 8.23 -8.34
N GLN A 25 -2.67 8.79 -8.03
CA GLN A 25 -3.23 9.94 -8.75
C GLN A 25 -2.38 11.20 -8.58
N GLU A 26 -1.76 11.39 -7.41
CA GLU A 26 -0.81 12.48 -7.15
C GLU A 26 0.55 12.27 -7.85
N GLY A 27 0.74 11.16 -8.58
CA GLY A 27 1.95 10.88 -9.36
C GLY A 27 3.03 10.10 -8.62
N TRP A 28 2.71 9.51 -7.46
CA TRP A 28 3.59 8.52 -6.84
C TRP A 28 3.55 7.20 -7.61
N LYS A 29 4.67 6.47 -7.65
CA LYS A 29 4.82 5.18 -8.33
C LYS A 29 5.17 4.10 -7.34
N VAL A 30 4.52 2.93 -7.43
CA VAL A 30 4.92 1.76 -6.63
C VAL A 30 6.24 1.22 -7.16
N VAL A 31 7.23 1.08 -6.28
CA VAL A 31 8.55 0.53 -6.63
C VAL A 31 8.84 -0.79 -5.92
N SER A 32 8.10 -1.11 -4.85
CA SER A 32 8.16 -2.41 -4.20
C SER A 32 6.86 -2.71 -3.46
N GLN A 33 6.46 -3.98 -3.45
CA GLN A 33 5.35 -4.47 -2.68
C GLN A 33 5.71 -5.84 -2.09
N SER A 34 5.58 -5.97 -0.78
CA SER A 34 5.86 -7.21 -0.06
C SER A 34 4.70 -7.57 0.87
N PRO A 35 4.32 -8.85 0.97
CA PRO A 35 3.36 -9.26 1.99
C PRO A 35 3.92 -8.99 3.39
N VAL A 36 3.05 -8.61 4.32
CA VAL A 36 3.41 -8.44 5.73
C VAL A 36 2.67 -9.48 6.55
N GLY A 37 3.42 -10.28 7.33
CA GLY A 37 2.95 -11.26 8.32
C GLY A 37 2.57 -12.66 7.78
N LEU A 38 1.97 -13.50 8.65
CA LEU A 38 1.72 -14.93 8.41
C LEU A 38 0.28 -15.19 7.97
N VAL A 39 0.11 -16.09 7.01
CA VAL A 39 -1.15 -16.46 6.31
C VAL A 39 -2.33 -16.73 7.27
N PRO A 40 -3.57 -16.30 6.94
CA PRO A 40 -4.01 -15.64 5.71
C PRO A 40 -4.00 -14.11 5.89
N MET A 41 -2.90 -13.47 5.48
CA MET A 41 -2.72 -12.04 5.71
C MET A 41 -3.10 -11.23 4.48
N VAL A 42 -4.05 -10.33 4.67
CA VAL A 42 -4.65 -9.45 3.66
C VAL A 42 -3.99 -8.07 3.69
N SER A 43 -2.68 -8.01 3.90
CA SER A 43 -1.93 -6.75 3.91
C SER A 43 -0.55 -6.83 3.28
N SER A 44 -0.14 -5.76 2.62
CA SER A 44 1.20 -5.60 2.03
C SER A 44 1.87 -4.32 2.51
N LEU A 45 3.19 -4.35 2.66
CA LEU A 45 4.02 -3.15 2.69
C LEU A 45 4.23 -2.70 1.24
N VAL A 46 3.92 -1.45 0.95
CA VAL A 46 4.08 -0.83 -0.38
C VAL A 46 5.05 0.34 -0.25
N ILE A 47 6.10 0.33 -1.08
CA ILE A 47 7.08 1.41 -1.20
C ILE A 47 6.74 2.22 -2.45
N LEU A 48 6.63 3.54 -2.28
CA LEU A 48 6.27 4.51 -3.30
C LEU A 48 7.42 5.50 -3.52
N GLU A 49 7.61 5.90 -4.78
CA GLU A 49 8.56 6.94 -5.19
C GLU A 49 7.88 8.02 -6.03
N LYS A 50 8.31 9.26 -5.83
CA LYS A 50 7.93 10.42 -6.64
C LYS A 50 9.13 11.32 -6.86
N ASN A 51 9.34 11.77 -8.09
CA ASN A 51 10.39 12.74 -8.43
C ASN A 51 10.15 14.07 -7.72
#